data_AF-A0A929VXS8-F1
#
_entry.id   AF-A0A929VXS8-F1
#
_cell.length_a   1.000
_cell.length_b   1.000
_cell.length_c   1.000
_cell.angle_alpha   90.00
_cell.angle_beta   90.00
_cell.angle_gamma   90.00
#
_symmetry.space_group_name_H-M   'P 1'
#
loop_
_entity.id
_entity.type
_entity.pdbx_description
1 polymer ?
#
loop_
_entity_poly.entity_id
_entity_poly.type
_entity_poly.pdbx_seq_one_letter_code
_entity_poly.pdbx_strand_id
1 'polypeptide(L)'
;MVTKDSIQEAYAFFHQKWRIYSQSVNSRQKDDIEYAISDYARSMSPELYHELARGREGFLFTHTTFADDISSAVDDLEQRL
;
A
#
# COMPACT_ATOMS: atom_id res chain seq x y z
N MET A 1 -4.01 -10.25 13.72
CA MET A 1 -2.64 -10.74 14.05
C MET A 1 -1.81 -10.72 12.79
N VAL A 2 -0.61 -10.14 12.87
CA VAL A 2 0.33 -10.11 11.73
C VAL A 2 0.95 -11.50 11.54
N THR A 3 0.79 -12.08 10.36
CA THR A 3 1.39 -13.36 9.96
C THR A 3 2.36 -13.18 8.81
N LYS A 4 3.27 -14.13 8.62
CA LYS A 4 4.18 -14.12 7.46
C LYS A 4 3.40 -14.07 6.14
N ASP A 5 2.31 -14.84 6.03
CA ASP A 5 1.46 -14.86 4.85
C ASP A 5 0.82 -13.48 4.59
N SER A 6 0.36 -12.79 5.63
CA SER A 6 -0.22 -11.44 5.49
C SER A 6 0.80 -10.39 5.01
N ILE A 7 2.06 -10.51 5.46
CA ILE A 7 3.16 -9.64 5.00
C ILE A 7 3.46 -9.92 3.52
N GLN A 8 3.56 -11.20 3.15
CA GLN A 8 3.85 -11.61 1.78
C GLN A 8 2.74 -11.22 0.80
N GLU A 9 1.47 -11.38 1.21
CA GLU A 9 0.31 -10.98 0.42
C GLU A 9 0.27 -9.46 0.21
N ALA A 10 0.40 -8.69 1.29
CA ALA A 10 0.45 -7.23 1.22
C ALA A 10 1.62 -6.75 0.36
N TYR A 11 2.81 -7.33 0.54
CA TYR A 11 3.98 -7.00 -0.25
C TYR A 11 3.74 -7.27 -1.73
N ALA A 12 3.30 -8.47 -2.09
CA ALA A 12 3.08 -8.84 -3.48
C ALA A 12 2.08 -7.90 -4.17
N PHE A 13 0.98 -7.58 -3.50
CA PHE A 13 -0.04 -6.68 -4.03
C PHE A 13 0.47 -5.24 -4.15
N PHE A 14 1.06 -4.69 -3.09
CA PHE A 14 1.56 -3.31 -3.07
C PHE A 14 2.69 -3.11 -4.06
N HIS A 15 3.67 -4.01 -4.09
CA HIS A 15 4.82 -3.94 -4.99
C HIS A 15 4.37 -3.99 -6.47
N GLN A 16 3.42 -4.89 -6.81
CA GLN A 16 2.88 -4.97 -8.17
C GLN A 16 2.22 -3.65 -8.60
N LYS A 17 1.37 -3.07 -7.73
CA LYS A 17 0.63 -1.83 -8.02
C LYS A 17 1.55 -0.62 -8.06
N TRP A 18 2.49 -0.50 -7.13
CA TRP A 18 3.46 0.58 -7.08
C TRP A 18 4.34 0.64 -8.34
N ARG A 19 4.79 -0.52 -8.83
CA ARG A 19 5.59 -0.57 -10.06
C ARG A 19 4.86 -0.01 -11.28
N ILE A 20 3.55 -0.22 -11.38
CA ILE A 20 2.73 0.35 -12.46
C ILE A 20 2.47 1.83 -12.19
N TYR A 21 2.08 2.20 -10.97
CA TYR A 21 1.75 3.57 -10.59
C TYR A 21 2.93 4.53 -10.83
N SER A 22 4.13 4.16 -10.36
CA SER A 22 5.35 4.97 -10.46
C SER A 22 5.78 5.26 -11.90
N GLN A 23 5.40 4.40 -12.85
CA GLN A 23 5.75 4.54 -14.26
C GLN A 23 4.59 5.07 -15.12
N SER A 24 3.38 5.19 -14.56
CA SER A 24 2.21 5.59 -15.31
C SER A 24 2.16 7.10 -15.58
N VAL A 25 1.82 7.46 -16.81
CA VAL A 25 1.46 8.83 -17.23
C VAL A 25 -0.05 9.02 -17.36
N ASN A 26 -0.84 7.96 -17.16
CA ASN A 26 -2.30 7.98 -17.28
C ASN A 26 -2.92 8.22 -15.89
N SER A 27 -3.52 9.40 -15.69
CA SER A 27 -4.14 9.77 -14.41
C SER A 27 -5.25 8.82 -13.99
N ARG A 28 -6.09 8.37 -14.92
CA ARG A 28 -7.17 7.41 -14.62
C ARG A 28 -6.62 6.08 -14.10
N GLN A 29 -5.52 5.60 -14.69
CA GLN A 29 -4.89 4.37 -14.22
C GLN A 29 -4.31 4.54 -12.80
N LYS A 30 -3.77 5.73 -12.50
CA LYS A 30 -3.31 6.05 -11.15
C LYS A 30 -4.46 6.03 -10.16
N ASP A 31 -5.57 6.70 -10.47
CA ASP A 31 -6.78 6.71 -9.63
C ASP A 31 -7.34 5.29 -9.41
N ASP A 32 -7.37 4.46 -10.45
CA ASP A 32 -7.81 3.05 -10.34
C ASP A 32 -6.88 2.23 -9.43
N ILE A 33 -5.57 2.50 -9.45
CA ILE A 33 -4.59 1.85 -8.55
C ILE A 33 -4.76 2.34 -7.12
N GLU A 34 -4.93 3.64 -6.91
CA GLU A 34 -5.18 4.22 -5.58
C GLU A 34 -6.43 3.62 -4.96
N TYR A 35 -7.52 3.53 -5.73
CA TYR A 35 -8.74 2.87 -5.30
C TYR A 35 -8.49 1.41 -4.89
N ALA A 36 -7.78 0.64 -5.72
CA ALA A 36 -7.51 -0.77 -5.43
C ALA A 36 -6.64 -0.96 -4.17
N ILE A 37 -5.66 -0.10 -3.95
CA ILE A 37 -4.81 -0.13 -2.75
C ILE A 37 -5.60 0.28 -1.51
N SER A 38 -6.36 1.38 -1.58
CA SER A 38 -7.27 1.81 -0.52
C SER A 38 -8.27 0.71 -0.16
N ASP A 39 -8.86 0.03 -1.15
CA ASP A 39 -9.83 -1.03 -0.92
C ASP A 39 -9.20 -2.25 -0.21
N TYR A 40 -8.02 -2.67 -0.65
CA TYR A 40 -7.24 -3.70 0.05
C TYR A 40 -6.87 -3.27 1.48
N ALA A 41 -6.43 -2.03 1.67
CA ALA A 41 -6.04 -1.51 2.99
C ALA A 41 -7.20 -1.51 4.00
N ARG A 42 -8.46 -1.46 3.54
CA ARG A 42 -9.65 -1.60 4.40
C ARG A 42 -9.91 -3.03 4.88
N SER A 43 -9.44 -4.03 4.13
CA SER A 43 -9.74 -5.45 4.37
C SER A 43 -8.54 -6.28 4.83
N MET A 44 -7.32 -5.75 4.72
CA MET A 44 -6.10 -6.39 5.23
C MET A 44 -6.09 -6.47 6.77
N SER A 45 -5.08 -7.17 7.33
CA SER A 45 -4.89 -7.22 8.79
C SER A 45 -4.83 -5.80 9.39
N PRO A 46 -5.74 -5.45 10.31
CA PRO A 46 -5.73 -4.13 10.93
C PRO A 46 -4.43 -3.83 11.67
N GLU A 47 -3.83 -4.84 12.31
CA GLU A 47 -2.56 -4.69 13.01
C GLU A 47 -1.42 -4.38 12.04
N LEU A 48 -1.33 -5.09 10.92
CA LEU A 48 -0.33 -4.81 9.89
C LEU A 48 -0.54 -3.42 9.29
N TYR A 49 -1.78 -3.03 9.00
CA TYR A 49 -2.09 -1.68 8.51
C TYR A 49 -1.63 -0.61 9.51
N HIS A 50 -1.93 -0.77 10.81
CA HIS A 50 -1.50 0.17 11.84
C HIS A 50 0.03 0.27 11.96
N GLU A 51 0.74 -0.85 11.85
CA GLU A 51 2.21 -0.87 11.83
C GLU A 51 2.79 -0.10 10.64
N LEU A 52 2.22 -0.25 9.44
CA LEU A 52 2.66 0.48 8.23
C LEU A 52 2.30 1.97 8.30
N ALA A 53 1.11 2.29 8.82
CA ALA A 53 0.63 3.66 8.94
C ALA A 53 1.43 4.48 9.94
N ARG A 54 1.96 3.85 11.01
CA ARG A 54 2.71 4.53 12.10
C ARG A 54 1.97 5.73 12.69
N GLY A 55 0.64 5.64 12.76
CA GLY A 55 -0.24 6.71 13.25
C GLY A 55 -0.50 7.86 12.26
N ARG A 56 -0.03 7.77 11.01
CA ARG A 56 -0.38 8.75 9.96
C ARG A 56 -1.86 8.65 9.61
N GLU A 57 -2.57 9.76 9.74
CA GLU A 57 -3.96 9.86 9.29
C GLU A 57 -4.05 9.79 7.77
N GLY A 58 -5.04 9.03 7.27
CA GLY A 58 -5.26 8.90 5.83
C GLY A 58 -4.17 8.16 5.04
N PHE A 59 -3.29 7.42 5.72
CA PHE A 59 -2.26 6.58 5.08
C PHE A 59 -2.87 5.65 4.03
N LEU A 60 -2.38 5.73 2.78
CA LEU A 60 -2.91 5.00 1.60
C LEU A 60 -4.35 5.37 1.17
N PHE A 61 -4.99 6.34 1.83
CA PHE A 61 -6.34 6.83 1.53
C PHE A 61 -6.38 8.26 0.99
N THR A 62 -5.23 8.95 1.00
CA THR A 62 -5.12 10.37 0.64
C THR A 62 -4.36 10.52 -0.67
N HIS A 63 -5.03 11.01 -1.71
CA HIS A 63 -4.46 11.16 -3.06
C HIS A 63 -3.11 11.90 -3.08
N THR A 64 -2.99 12.98 -2.32
CA THR A 64 -1.80 13.84 -2.31
C THR A 64 -0.58 13.20 -1.65
N THR A 65 -0.76 12.25 -0.72
CA THR A 65 0.33 11.55 -0.02
C THR A 65 0.50 10.11 -0.48
N PHE A 66 -0.39 9.64 -1.36
CA PHE A 66 -0.47 8.23 -1.74
C PHE A 66 0.86 7.66 -2.25
N ALA A 67 1.57 8.41 -3.10
CA ALA A 67 2.84 7.95 -3.68
C ALA A 67 3.93 7.71 -2.60
N ASP A 68 4.02 8.59 -1.61
CA ASP A 68 4.95 8.46 -0.49
C ASP A 68 4.50 7.33 0.46
N ASP A 69 3.19 7.19 0.67
CA ASP A 69 2.62 6.16 1.51
C ASP A 69 2.86 4.75 0.93
N ILE A 70 2.55 4.53 -0.35
CA ILE A 70 2.70 3.22 -0.98
C ILE A 70 4.16 2.83 -1.18
N SER A 71 5.04 3.78 -1.52
CA SER A 71 6.47 3.51 -1.62
C SER A 71 7.07 3.12 -0.26
N SER A 72 6.77 3.90 0.79
CA SER A 72 7.21 3.55 2.15
C SER A 72 6.65 2.22 2.64
N ALA A 73 5.40 1.89 2.30
CA ALA A 73 4.80 0.60 2.64
C ALA A 73 5.52 -0.58 1.96
N VAL A 74 5.86 -0.44 0.68
CA VAL A 74 6.57 -1.48 -0.08
C VAL A 74 7.96 -1.71 0.52
N ASP A 75 8.70 -0.65 0.81
CA ASP A 75 10.04 -0.75 1.42
C ASP A 75 9.99 -1.42 2.80
N ASP A 76 9.01 -1.05 3.64
CA ASP A 76 8.87 -1.61 4.99
C ASP A 76 8.46 -3.09 4.95
N LEU A 77 7.62 -3.47 3.99
CA LEU A 77 7.21 -4.86 3.80
C LEU A 77 8.35 -5.72 3.23
N GLU A 78 9.14 -5.20 2.29
CA GLU A 78 10.29 -5.90 1.72
C GLU A 78 11.32 -6.29 2.79
N GLN A 79 11.58 -5.40 3.74
CA GLN A 79 12.51 -5.65 4.86
C GLN A 79 12.03 -6.73 5.84
N ARG A 80 10.76 -7.14 5.77
CA ARG A 80 10.13 -8.10 6.68
C ARG A 80 9.91 -9.49 6.06
N LEU A 81 10.32 -9.71 4.81
CA LEU A 81 10.20 -11.00 4.09
C LEU A 81 11.20 -12.06 4.58
#